data_AF-X0Q2D1-F1
#
_entry.id   AF-X0Q2D1-F1
#
_cell.length_a   1.000
_cell.length_b   1.000
_cell.length_c   1.000
_cell.angle_alpha   90.00
_cell.angle_beta   90.00
_cell.angle_gamma   90.00
#
_symmetry.space_group_name_H-M   'P 1'
#
loop_
_entity.id
_entity.type
_entity.pdbx_description
1 polymer ?
#
loop_
_entity_poly.entity_id
_entity_poly.type
_entity_poly.pdbx_seq_one_letter_code
_entity_poly.pdbx_strand_id
1 'polypeptide(L)'
;MAIQLARWGGATVIGTVRHRADLEHAHSRGVEQIVALDGSDHAREIRDHAPGGIDRIIEVAFSDNIDLDAAVAKNNTVIAAYGTGEGRPSPVLADAVRQHHHSLAG
;
A
#
# COMPACT_ATOMS: atom_id res chain seq x y z
N MET A 1 -14.03 7.19 -5.14
CA MET A 1 -15.16 6.30 -4.82
C MET A 1 -14.81 5.21 -3.80
N ALA A 2 -13.66 4.53 -3.92
CA ALA A 2 -13.25 3.47 -2.99
C ALA A 2 -13.36 3.86 -1.50
N ILE A 3 -12.88 5.05 -1.14
CA ILE A 3 -12.97 5.62 0.22
C ILE A 3 -14.42 5.63 0.75
N GLN A 4 -15.37 6.15 -0.03
CA GLN A 4 -16.76 6.30 0.41
C GLN A 4 -17.43 4.93 0.62
N LEU A 5 -17.16 3.96 -0.26
CA LEU A 5 -17.70 2.61 -0.14
C LEU A 5 -17.11 1.85 1.05
N ALA A 6 -15.79 1.96 1.28
CA ALA A 6 -15.13 1.34 2.42
C ALA A 6 -15.69 1.89 3.74
N ARG A 7 -15.86 3.22 3.84
CA ARG A 7 -16.50 3.85 5.01
C ARG A 7 -17.94 3.41 5.21
N TRP A 8 -18.72 3.28 4.12
CA TRP A 8 -20.09 2.77 4.21
C TRP A 8 -20.15 1.34 4.73
N GLY A 9 -19.15 0.52 4.41
CA GLY A 9 -18.96 -0.83 4.98
C GLY A 9 -18.39 -0.86 6.41
N GLY A 10 -18.18 0.29 7.05
CA GLY A 10 -17.67 0.37 8.42
C GLY A 10 -16.15 0.23 8.56
N ALA A 11 -15.39 0.33 7.47
CA ALA A 11 -13.93 0.25 7.53
C ALA A 11 -13.30 1.57 8.02
N THR A 12 -12.21 1.46 8.79
CA THR A 12 -11.23 2.53 8.95
C THR A 12 -10.44 2.66 7.64
N VAL A 13 -10.29 3.88 7.13
CA VAL A 13 -9.68 4.13 5.82
C VAL A 13 -8.46 5.01 5.98
N ILE A 14 -7.31 4.51 5.51
CA ILE A 14 -6.07 5.26 5.30
C ILE A 14 -5.96 5.52 3.79
N GLY A 15 -5.87 6.79 3.40
CA GLY A 15 -5.61 7.19 2.02
C GLY A 15 -4.13 7.41 1.78
N THR A 16 -3.71 7.30 0.52
CA THR A 16 -2.37 7.73 0.09
C THR A 16 -2.49 8.78 -0.99
N VAL A 17 -1.53 9.70 -0.99
CA VAL A 17 -1.29 10.66 -2.08
C VAL A 17 0.16 10.60 -2.49
N ARG A 18 0.47 10.98 -3.73
CA ARG A 18 1.85 10.96 -4.20
C ARG A 18 2.69 12.04 -3.53
N HIS A 19 2.13 13.24 -3.36
CA HIS A 19 2.86 14.38 -2.85
C HIS A 19 2.22 15.01 -1.62
N ARG A 20 3.03 15.53 -0.71
CA ARG A 20 2.54 16.26 0.48
C ARG A 20 1.67 17.46 0.12
N ALA A 21 1.93 18.09 -1.02
CA ALA A 21 1.12 19.19 -1.53
C ALA A 21 -0.35 18.81 -1.78
N ASP A 22 -0.66 17.52 -1.96
CA ASP A 22 -2.02 17.02 -2.18
C ASP A 22 -2.79 16.74 -0.89
N LEU A 23 -2.13 16.82 0.28
CA LEU A 23 -2.73 16.44 1.57
C LEU A 23 -3.95 17.29 1.91
N GLU A 24 -3.86 18.63 1.82
CA GLU A 24 -4.98 19.52 2.17
C GLU A 24 -6.22 19.24 1.32
N HIS A 25 -6.02 19.08 0.01
CA HIS A 25 -7.09 18.75 -0.92
C HIS A 25 -7.72 17.39 -0.61
N ALA A 26 -6.90 16.40 -0.24
CA ALA A 26 -7.39 15.07 0.08
C ALA A 26 -8.15 15.03 1.42
N HIS A 27 -7.73 15.80 2.44
CA HIS A 27 -8.45 15.93 3.73
C HIS A 27 -9.83 16.56 3.55
N SER A 28 -9.95 17.54 2.64
CA SER A 28 -11.24 18.19 2.34
C SER A 28 -12.32 17.22 1.84
N ARG A 29 -11.93 16.01 1.42
CA ARG A 29 -12.83 14.94 0.96
C ARG A 29 -13.30 14.00 2.08
N GLY A 30 -13.02 14.35 3.34
CA GLY A 30 -13.47 13.59 4.51
C GLY A 30 -12.66 12.31 4.77
N VAL A 31 -11.39 12.30 4.35
CA VAL A 31 -10.42 11.27 4.75
C VAL A 31 -9.58 11.86 5.88
N GLU A 32 -9.68 11.26 7.07
CA GLU A 32 -8.98 11.76 8.26
C GLU A 32 -7.53 11.28 8.34
N GLN A 33 -7.20 10.18 7.67
CA GLN A 33 -5.88 9.54 7.71
C GLN A 33 -5.32 9.48 6.29
N ILE A 34 -4.36 10.33 5.96
CA ILE A 34 -3.76 10.40 4.62
C ILE A 34 -2.25 10.46 4.75
N VAL A 35 -1.57 9.55 4.05
CA VAL A 35 -0.11 9.45 4.01
C VAL A 35 0.40 9.92 2.65
N ALA A 36 1.40 10.79 2.63
CA ALA A 36 2.05 11.24 1.40
C ALA A 36 3.27 10.37 1.07
N LEU A 37 3.35 9.86 -0.15
CA LEU A 37 4.38 8.89 -0.58
C LEU A 37 5.69 9.53 -1.08
N ASP A 38 5.87 10.84 -0.95
CA ASP A 38 7.12 11.56 -1.29
C ASP A 38 8.12 11.67 -0.13
N GLY A 39 7.84 11.03 1.02
CA GLY A 39 8.75 10.86 2.16
C GLY A 39 9.62 9.60 2.14
N SER A 40 10.18 9.24 3.29
CA SER A 40 11.12 8.12 3.42
C SER A 40 10.63 6.95 4.28
N ASP A 41 9.53 7.08 5.04
CA ASP A 41 9.06 6.01 5.95
C ASP A 41 7.52 5.89 5.96
N HIS A 42 6.94 5.72 4.77
CA HIS A 42 5.48 5.63 4.62
C HIS A 42 4.89 4.39 5.28
N ALA A 43 5.65 3.28 5.29
CA ALA A 43 5.21 2.04 5.89
C ALA A 43 5.02 2.19 7.41
N ARG A 44 5.92 2.92 8.09
CA ARG A 44 5.73 3.27 9.50
C ARG A 44 4.53 4.18 9.70
N GLU A 45 4.40 5.24 8.91
CA GLU A 45 3.29 6.19 9.04
C GLU A 45 1.93 5.49 8.89
N ILE A 46 1.80 4.58 7.93
CA ILE A 46 0.60 3.73 7.78
C ILE A 46 0.39 2.83 9.01
N ARG A 47 1.46 2.21 9.54
CA ARG A 47 1.37 1.33 10.72
C ARG A 47 1.09 2.08 12.02
N ASP A 48 1.46 3.35 12.14
CA ASP A 48 1.09 4.17 13.30
C ASP A 48 -0.45 4.33 13.39
N HIS A 49 -1.14 4.31 12.24
CA HIS A 49 -2.60 4.28 12.16
C HIS A 49 -3.19 2.86 12.20
N ALA A 50 -2.45 1.85 11.74
CA ALA A 50 -2.88 0.45 11.66
C ALA A 50 -1.80 -0.50 12.20
N PRO A 51 -1.59 -0.57 13.54
CA PRO A 51 -0.50 -1.35 14.13
C PRO A 51 -0.65 -2.87 13.93
N GLY A 52 -1.87 -3.34 13.66
CA GLY A 52 -2.15 -4.74 13.30
C GLY A 52 -1.96 -5.08 11.81
N GLY A 53 -1.55 -4.11 10.99
CA GLY A 53 -1.45 -4.22 9.53
C GLY A 53 -2.79 -4.07 8.81
N ILE A 54 -2.73 -4.02 7.48
CA ILE A 54 -3.85 -3.66 6.61
C ILE A 54 -4.65 -4.89 6.18
N ASP A 55 -5.97 -4.90 6.37
CA ASP A 55 -6.85 -5.98 5.89
C ASP A 55 -7.03 -6.01 4.37
N ARG A 56 -7.18 -4.83 3.76
CA ARG A 56 -7.54 -4.65 2.34
C ARG A 56 -6.79 -3.46 1.74
N ILE A 57 -6.17 -3.67 0.57
CA ILE A 57 -5.49 -2.62 -0.19
C ILE A 57 -6.19 -2.46 -1.54
N ILE A 58 -6.52 -1.22 -1.90
CA ILE A 58 -7.08 -0.86 -3.21
C ILE A 58 -5.99 -0.12 -3.98
N GLU A 59 -5.35 -0.81 -4.93
CA GLU A 59 -4.08 -0.37 -5.51
C GLU A 59 -4.19 0.08 -6.98
N VAL A 60 -3.55 1.19 -7.31
CA VAL A 60 -3.67 1.90 -8.60
C VAL A 60 -2.37 2.00 -9.37
N ALA A 61 -1.24 1.80 -8.70
CA ALA A 61 0.13 1.85 -9.18
C ALA A 61 0.91 0.67 -8.59
N PHE A 62 0.43 -0.55 -8.86
CA PHE A 62 0.89 -1.75 -8.16
C PHE A 62 2.40 -1.99 -8.29
N SER A 63 3.00 -1.85 -9.47
CA SER A 63 4.46 -1.95 -9.64
C SER A 63 5.24 -0.99 -8.76
N ASP A 64 4.71 0.20 -8.52
CA ASP A 64 5.40 1.29 -7.83
C ASP A 64 5.29 1.13 -6.30
N ASN A 65 4.20 0.49 -5.85
CA ASN A 65 3.83 0.40 -4.44
C ASN A 65 3.98 -1.00 -3.84
N ILE A 66 4.30 -2.04 -4.62
CA ILE A 66 4.26 -3.44 -4.16
C ILE A 66 5.11 -3.72 -2.91
N ASP A 67 6.24 -3.04 -2.74
CA ASP A 67 7.08 -3.17 -1.54
C ASP A 67 6.45 -2.52 -0.32
N LEU A 68 5.82 -1.34 -0.50
CA LEU A 68 5.07 -0.68 0.55
C LEU A 68 3.85 -1.52 0.95
N ASP A 69 3.09 -2.01 -0.02
CA ASP A 69 1.93 -2.87 0.18
C ASP A 69 2.30 -4.12 0.97
N ALA A 70 3.39 -4.79 0.58
CA ALA A 70 3.91 -5.95 1.30
C ALA A 70 4.35 -5.61 2.73
N ALA A 71 4.95 -4.44 2.94
CA ALA A 71 5.43 -4.01 4.25
C ALA A 71 4.30 -3.67 5.25
N VAL A 72 3.12 -3.27 4.77
CA VAL A 72 1.97 -2.91 5.63
C VAL A 72 0.89 -3.98 5.69
N ALA A 73 0.93 -4.96 4.77
CA ALA A 73 0.05 -6.11 4.78
C ALA A 73 0.25 -6.96 6.05
N LYS A 74 -0.85 -7.54 6.52
CA LYS A 74 -0.85 -8.61 7.51
C LYS A 74 -1.15 -9.95 6.82
N ASN A 75 -1.10 -11.04 7.60
CA ASN A 75 -1.54 -12.32 7.07
C ASN A 75 -3.01 -12.25 6.61
N ASN A 76 -3.26 -12.75 5.40
CA ASN A 76 -4.56 -12.73 4.71
C ASN A 76 -5.03 -11.36 4.22
N THR A 77 -4.14 -10.37 4.08
CA THR A 77 -4.44 -9.14 3.33
C THR A 77 -4.88 -9.46 1.91
N VAL A 78 -5.93 -8.79 1.44
CA VAL A 78 -6.34 -8.83 0.03
C VAL A 78 -5.95 -7.53 -0.65
N ILE A 79 -5.17 -7.63 -1.72
CA ILE A 79 -4.82 -6.51 -2.59
C ILE A 79 -5.66 -6.59 -3.86
N ALA A 80 -6.51 -5.60 -4.08
CA ALA A 80 -7.27 -5.42 -5.32
C ALA A 80 -6.57 -4.35 -6.17
N ALA A 81 -5.67 -4.80 -7.04
CA ALA A 81 -4.95 -3.93 -7.97
C ALA A 81 -5.69 -3.79 -9.30
N TYR A 82 -5.83 -2.55 -9.80
CA TYR A 82 -6.43 -2.28 -11.11
C TYR A 82 -5.57 -1.38 -12.01
N GLY A 83 -4.37 -1.01 -11.55
CA GLY A 83 -3.38 -0.30 -12.35
C GLY A 83 -1.96 -0.72 -11.96
N THR A 84 -1.07 -0.73 -12.93
CA THR A 84 0.36 -1.03 -12.78
C THR A 84 1.14 -0.29 -13.85
N GLY A 85 2.29 0.29 -13.50
CA GLY A 85 3.19 0.92 -14.45
C GLY A 85 3.95 -0.12 -15.27
N GLU A 86 4.37 -1.21 -14.62
CA GLU A 86 5.06 -2.34 -15.25
C GLU A 86 4.16 -3.57 -15.42
N GLY A 87 4.32 -4.29 -16.53
CA GLY A 87 3.54 -5.49 -16.84
C GLY A 87 3.84 -6.71 -15.95
N ARG A 88 4.95 -6.68 -15.21
CA ARG A 88 5.34 -7.72 -14.25
C ARG A 88 5.96 -7.10 -12.99
N PRO A 89 5.15 -6.72 -12.00
CA PRO A 89 5.62 -6.27 -10.69
C PRO A 89 6.50 -7.33 -10.01
N SER A 90 7.55 -6.90 -9.31
CA SER A 90 8.43 -7.76 -8.53
C SER A 90 8.70 -7.12 -7.15
N PRO A 91 8.14 -7.66 -6.06
CA PRO A 91 8.51 -7.20 -4.72
C PRO A 91 9.92 -7.67 -4.36
N VAL A 92 10.65 -6.84 -3.61
CA VAL A 92 12.02 -7.13 -3.13
C VAL A 92 12.08 -8.47 -2.39
N LEU A 93 11.04 -8.81 -1.62
CA LEU A 93 10.97 -10.09 -0.91
C LEU A 93 10.90 -11.28 -1.88
N ALA A 94 10.19 -11.15 -3.00
CA ALA A 94 10.09 -12.23 -3.99
C ALA A 94 11.42 -12.45 -4.72
N ASP A 95 12.19 -11.39 -4.95
CA ASP A 95 13.52 -11.47 -5.55
C ASP A 95 14.51 -12.15 -4.60
N ALA A 96 14.47 -11.83 -3.31
CA ALA A 96 15.30 -12.49 -2.29
C ALA A 96 15.04 -14.01 -2.21
N VAL A 97 13.76 -14.42 -2.18
CA VAL A 97 13.39 -15.84 -2.17
C VAL A 97 13.87 -16.55 -3.44
N ARG A 98 13.69 -15.93 -4.62
CA ARG A 98 14.13 -16.50 -5.89
C ARG A 98 15.66 -16.70 -5.94
N GLN A 99 16.43 -15.73 -5.44
CA GLN A 99 17.89 -15.82 -5.35
C GLN A 99 18.34 -16.95 -4.41
N HIS A 100 17.68 -17.13 -3.27
CA HIS A 100 17.97 -18.24 -2.35
C HIS A 100 17.72 -19.62 -2.98
N HIS A 101 16.64 -19.80 -3.74
CA HIS A 101 16.36 -21.07 -4.43
C HIS A 101 17.35 -21.39 -5.55
N HIS A 102 17.87 -20.38 -6.27
CA HIS A 102 18.89 -20.60 -7.30
C HIS A 102 20.28 -20.91 -6.70
N SER A 103 20.61 -20.39 -5.52
CA SER A 103 21.88 -20.63 -4.82
C SER A 103 22.00 -22.05 -4.26
N LEU A 104 20.88 -22.71 -3.93
CA LEU A 104 20.86 -24.09 -3.40
C LEU A 104 20.86 -25.18 -4.48
N ALA A 105 20.80 -24.79 -5.76
CA ALA A 105 20.69 -25.71 -6.90
C ALA A 105 21.99 -25.83 -7.73
N GLY A 106 23.08 -25.18 -7.32
CA GLY A 106 24.41 -25.25 -7.93
C GLY A 106 25.46 -25.75 -6.95
#